data_AF-A0A4Z1CAL8-F1
#
_entry.id   AF-A0A4Z1CAL8-F1
#
_cell.length_a   1.000
_cell.length_b   1.000
_cell.length_c   1.000
_cell.angle_alpha   90.00
_cell.angle_beta   90.00
_cell.angle_gamma   90.00
#
_symmetry.space_group_name_H-M   'P 1'
#
loop_
_entity.id
_entity.type
_entity.pdbx_description
1 polymer ?
#
loop_
_entity_poly.entity_id
_entity_poly.type
_entity_poly.pdbx_seq_one_letter_code
_entity_poly.pdbx_strand_id
1 'polypeptide(L)'
;MRTNTDNQDGEWLTWTEAAERLGIKPDSVKRRARSRHWPRKMGNDGMARVLIPSGRLDAITPDSREEGREDIPPSSPPDASVIKALRDELSKAQQQVIAAEAKADERAETIADLRARLNQEGEERRRLTAILTDQKAPPPNQDRPFWRRFFS
;
A
#
# COMPACT_ATOMS: atom_id res chain seq x y z
N MET A 1 -12.03 -31.51 -54.06
CA MET A 1 -12.88 -30.30 -53.96
C MET A 1 -13.38 -30.19 -52.52
N ARG A 2 -13.02 -29.14 -51.78
CA ARG A 2 -13.56 -28.86 -50.44
C ARG A 2 -14.34 -27.55 -50.51
N THR A 3 -15.65 -27.60 -50.27
CA THR A 3 -16.58 -26.48 -50.43
C THR A 3 -16.44 -25.50 -49.28
N ASN A 4 -16.27 -24.23 -49.64
CA ASN A 4 -16.07 -23.05 -48.80
C ASN A 4 -17.41 -22.58 -48.16
N THR A 5 -18.22 -23.51 -47.65
CA THR A 5 -19.58 -23.23 -47.17
C THR A 5 -19.63 -22.77 -45.71
N ASP A 6 -18.55 -22.91 -44.95
CA ASP A 6 -18.51 -22.61 -43.51
C ASP A 6 -18.47 -21.10 -43.17
N ASN A 7 -18.58 -20.22 -44.18
CA ASN A 7 -18.43 -18.77 -44.02
C ASN A 7 -19.75 -17.98 -44.06
N GLN A 8 -20.91 -18.63 -44.21
CA GLN A 8 -22.22 -17.94 -44.23
C GLN A 8 -23.20 -18.37 -43.12
N ASP A 9 -23.01 -19.54 -42.50
CA ASP A 9 -23.92 -20.04 -41.45
C ASP A 9 -23.48 -19.54 -40.07
N GLY A 10 -23.40 -18.22 -39.87
CA GLY A 10 -22.92 -17.62 -38.62
C GLY A 10 -23.81 -16.50 -38.09
N GLU A 11 -23.66 -16.17 -36.82
CA GLU A 11 -24.39 -15.08 -36.17
C GLU A 11 -23.51 -13.83 -36.06
N TRP A 12 -24.08 -12.66 -36.36
CA TRP A 12 -23.42 -11.36 -36.21
C TRP A 12 -23.53 -10.88 -34.77
N LEU A 13 -22.45 -11.04 -34.02
CA LEU A 13 -22.41 -10.71 -32.60
C LEU A 13 -21.42 -9.59 -32.32
N THR A 14 -21.73 -8.75 -31.35
CA THR A 14 -20.72 -7.85 -30.78
C THR A 14 -19.61 -8.67 -30.10
N TRP A 15 -18.45 -8.05 -29.87
CA TRP A 15 -17.34 -8.71 -29.20
C TRP A 15 -17.70 -9.28 -27.82
N THR A 16 -18.64 -8.63 -27.12
CA THR A 16 -19.09 -9.03 -25.79
C THR A 16 -20.06 -10.21 -25.86
N GLU A 17 -21.07 -10.15 -26.73
CA GLU A 17 -22.01 -11.26 -26.92
C GLU A 17 -21.31 -12.51 -27.45
N ALA A 18 -20.34 -12.32 -28.35
CA ALA A 18 -19.46 -13.37 -28.84
C ALA A 18 -18.62 -14.02 -27.74
N ALA A 19 -18.09 -13.21 -26.82
CA ALA A 19 -17.29 -13.65 -25.70
C ALA A 19 -18.11 -14.50 -24.73
N GLU A 20 -19.32 -14.06 -24.43
CA GLU A 20 -20.27 -14.79 -23.58
C GLU A 20 -20.65 -16.12 -24.21
N ARG A 21 -20.99 -16.14 -25.50
CA ARG A 21 -21.38 -17.37 -26.21
C ARG A 21 -20.24 -18.37 -26.34
N LEU A 22 -19.00 -17.89 -26.49
CA LEU A 22 -17.81 -18.75 -26.62
C LEU A 22 -17.13 -19.05 -25.29
N GLY A 23 -17.58 -18.47 -24.17
CA GLY A 23 -16.95 -18.63 -22.85
C GLY A 23 -15.51 -18.11 -22.77
N ILE A 24 -15.11 -17.13 -23.60
CA ILE A 24 -13.75 -16.56 -23.65
C ILE A 24 -13.76 -15.04 -23.47
N LYS A 25 -12.60 -14.42 -23.20
CA LYS A 25 -12.50 -12.96 -23.07
C LYS A 25 -12.79 -12.24 -24.41
N PRO A 26 -13.42 -11.05 -24.41
CA PRO A 26 -13.67 -10.27 -25.63
C PRO A 26 -12.44 -9.97 -26.50
N ASP A 27 -11.28 -9.75 -25.88
CA ASP A 27 -10.04 -9.52 -26.65
C ASP A 27 -9.50 -10.79 -27.31
N SER A 28 -9.77 -11.97 -26.72
CA SER A 28 -9.49 -13.25 -27.37
C SER A 28 -10.38 -13.47 -28.60
N VAL A 29 -11.64 -13.01 -28.56
CA VAL A 29 -12.54 -13.01 -29.73
C VAL A 29 -11.98 -12.11 -30.83
N LYS A 30 -11.54 -10.88 -30.52
CA LYS A 30 -10.93 -9.95 -31.49
C LYS A 30 -9.69 -10.54 -32.14
N ARG A 31 -8.78 -11.13 -31.34
CA ARG A 31 -7.56 -11.78 -31.84
C ARG A 31 -7.88 -12.95 -32.77
N ARG A 32 -8.86 -13.78 -32.38
CA ARG A 32 -9.31 -14.94 -33.16
C ARG A 32 -9.98 -14.52 -34.46
N ALA A 33 -10.84 -13.51 -34.43
CA ALA A 33 -11.47 -12.93 -35.61
C ALA A 33 -10.44 -12.39 -36.61
N ARG A 34 -9.39 -11.71 -36.12
CA ARG A 34 -8.28 -11.25 -36.98
C ARG A 34 -7.49 -12.41 -37.58
N SER A 35 -7.13 -13.41 -36.77
CA SER A 35 -6.33 -14.55 -37.22
C SER A 35 -7.08 -15.43 -38.23
N ARG A 36 -8.37 -15.65 -38.01
CA ARG A 36 -9.23 -16.50 -38.86
C ARG A 36 -10.00 -15.71 -39.92
N HIS A 37 -9.69 -14.42 -40.08
CA HIS A 37 -10.32 -13.53 -41.06
C HIS A 37 -11.86 -13.55 -41.01
N TRP A 38 -12.43 -13.61 -39.80
CA TRP A 38 -13.87 -13.57 -39.64
C TRP A 38 -14.42 -12.23 -40.14
N PRO A 39 -15.54 -12.24 -40.90
CA PRO A 39 -16.17 -11.02 -41.38
C PRO A 39 -16.50 -10.08 -40.21
N ARG A 40 -16.18 -8.79 -40.39
CA ARG A 40 -16.44 -7.72 -39.42
C ARG A 40 -17.26 -6.63 -40.09
N LYS A 41 -18.29 -6.15 -39.41
CA LYS A 41 -19.15 -5.06 -39.89
C LYS A 41 -19.40 -4.08 -38.75
N MET A 42 -19.41 -2.80 -39.07
CA MET A 42 -19.89 -1.78 -38.14
C MET A 42 -21.42 -1.81 -38.13
N GLY A 43 -22.01 -2.02 -36.96
CA GLY A 43 -23.45 -1.93 -36.76
C GLY A 43 -23.92 -0.49 -36.83
N ASN A 44 -25.22 -0.31 -37.04
CA ASN A 44 -25.87 1.00 -37.07
C ASN A 44 -25.85 1.69 -35.69
N ASP A 45 -25.52 0.94 -34.65
CA ASP A 45 -25.27 1.35 -33.27
C ASP A 45 -23.83 1.85 -33.02
N GLY A 46 -22.99 1.87 -34.07
CA GLY A 46 -21.57 2.21 -33.97
C GLY A 46 -20.71 1.08 -33.36
N MET A 47 -21.30 -0.07 -33.03
CA MET A 47 -20.57 -1.19 -32.45
C MET A 47 -20.06 -2.13 -33.54
N ALA A 48 -18.81 -2.58 -33.41
CA ALA A 48 -18.24 -3.58 -34.31
C ALA A 48 -18.81 -4.97 -34.00
N ARG A 49 -19.43 -5.59 -35.01
CA ARG A 49 -19.95 -6.96 -34.97
C ARG A 49 -19.07 -7.88 -35.82
N VAL A 50 -18.91 -9.11 -35.35
CA VAL A 50 -18.17 -10.16 -36.02
C VAL A 50 -19.10 -11.32 -36.34
N LEU A 51 -18.99 -11.89 -37.54
CA LEU A 51 -19.72 -13.08 -37.93
C LEU A 51 -19.04 -14.31 -37.29
N ILE A 52 -19.75 -15.01 -36.41
CA ILE A 52 -19.26 -16.22 -35.75
C ILE A 52 -19.97 -17.43 -36.36
N PRO A 53 -19.26 -18.34 -37.05
CA PRO A 53 -19.86 -19.56 -37.59
C PRO A 53 -20.56 -20.39 -36.50
N SER A 54 -21.80 -20.80 -36.78
CA SER A 54 -22.70 -21.49 -35.85
C SER A 54 -22.11 -22.81 -35.32
N GLY A 55 -21.41 -23.56 -36.16
CA GLY A 55 -20.70 -24.79 -35.74
C GLY A 55 -19.63 -24.60 -34.66
N ARG A 56 -19.30 -23.34 -34.29
CA ARG A 56 -18.38 -23.01 -33.19
C ARG A 56 -19.06 -22.46 -31.94
N LEU A 57 -20.32 -22.07 -32.02
CA LEU A 57 -21.10 -21.62 -30.87
C LEU A 57 -21.51 -22.80 -29.98
N ASP A 58 -21.65 -24.00 -30.56
CA ASP A 58 -22.06 -25.21 -29.85
C ASP A 58 -20.91 -25.95 -29.14
N ALA A 59 -19.66 -25.55 -29.38
CA ALA A 59 -18.50 -26.10 -28.69
C ALA A 59 -18.32 -25.44 -27.32
N ILE A 60 -19.29 -25.63 -26.42
CA ILE A 60 -19.10 -25.42 -24.98
C ILE A 60 -18.27 -26.61 -24.46
N THR A 61 -17.03 -26.71 -24.89
CA THR A 61 -16.02 -27.49 -24.18
C THR A 61 -15.16 -26.51 -23.42
N PRO A 62 -15.01 -26.65 -22.08
CA PRO A 62 -13.93 -26.00 -21.35
C PRO A 62 -12.62 -26.72 -21.70
N ASP A 63 -12.27 -26.77 -22.99
CA ASP A 63 -11.16 -27.57 -23.50
C ASP A 63 -10.56 -26.94 -24.77
N SER A 64 -10.07 -25.71 -24.61
CA SER A 64 -9.11 -25.12 -25.53
C SER A 64 -8.16 -24.22 -24.75
N ARG A 65 -7.67 -24.75 -23.62
CA ARG A 65 -6.53 -24.18 -22.87
C ARG A 65 -5.19 -24.51 -23.56
N GLU A 66 -5.19 -25.35 -24.59
CA GLU A 66 -3.97 -25.82 -25.26
C GLU A 66 -4.13 -25.76 -26.78
N GLU A 67 -3.71 -24.66 -27.41
CA GLU A 67 -3.22 -24.60 -28.81
C GLU A 67 -2.98 -23.13 -29.19
N GLY A 68 -1.81 -22.65 -28.78
CA GLY A 68 -1.36 -21.27 -28.93
C GLY A 68 -0.18 -20.97 -28.01
N ARG A 69 0.73 -21.94 -27.86
CA ARG A 69 2.02 -21.75 -27.21
C ARG A 69 2.97 -21.13 -28.24
N GLU A 70 3.02 -19.80 -28.24
CA GLU A 70 4.27 -19.04 -28.39
C GLU A 70 4.20 -17.86 -27.40
N ASP A 71 5.04 -17.95 -26.38
CA ASP A 71 5.56 -16.92 -25.47
C ASP A 71 4.60 -16.05 -24.65
N ILE A 72 3.75 -16.69 -23.86
CA ILE A 72 3.57 -16.20 -22.48
C ILE A 72 3.93 -17.38 -21.58
N PRO A 73 4.99 -17.29 -20.75
CA PRO A 73 5.25 -18.32 -19.77
C PRO A 73 3.97 -18.49 -18.95
N PRO A 74 3.51 -19.73 -18.68
CA PRO A 74 2.45 -19.91 -17.71
C PRO A 74 2.92 -19.16 -16.46
N SER A 75 2.14 -18.20 -15.97
CA SER A 75 2.38 -17.65 -14.64
C SER A 75 2.21 -18.84 -13.72
N SER A 76 3.32 -19.53 -13.45
CA SER A 76 3.37 -20.63 -12.50
C SER A 76 2.71 -20.11 -11.23
N PRO A 77 1.83 -20.89 -10.59
CA PRO A 77 1.42 -20.53 -9.23
C PRO A 77 2.70 -20.21 -8.46
N PRO A 78 2.75 -19.08 -7.71
CA PRO A 78 3.97 -18.67 -7.03
C PRO A 78 4.52 -19.87 -6.30
N ASP A 79 5.78 -20.19 -6.58
CA ASP A 79 6.41 -21.40 -6.08
C ASP A 79 6.17 -21.47 -4.56
N ALA A 80 5.68 -22.59 -4.05
CA ALA A 80 5.30 -22.70 -2.65
C ALA A 80 6.47 -22.36 -1.73
N SER A 81 7.70 -22.55 -2.22
CA SER A 81 8.96 -22.10 -1.62
C SER A 81 9.04 -20.58 -1.45
N VAL A 82 8.66 -19.80 -2.46
CA VAL A 82 8.64 -18.33 -2.46
C VAL A 82 7.56 -17.81 -1.52
N ILE A 83 6.36 -18.39 -1.55
CA ILE A 83 5.29 -18.01 -0.61
C ILE A 83 5.73 -18.26 0.83
N LYS A 84 6.38 -19.40 1.10
CA LYS A 84 6.92 -19.71 2.42
C LYS A 84 8.00 -18.70 2.83
N ALA A 85 8.97 -18.42 1.96
CA ALA A 85 10.03 -17.46 2.23
C ALA A 85 9.47 -16.05 2.54
N LEU A 86 8.47 -15.60 1.79
CA LEU A 86 7.79 -14.33 2.03
C LEU A 86 7.03 -14.32 3.37
N ARG A 87 6.39 -15.43 3.77
CA ARG A 87 5.73 -15.54 5.08
C ARG A 87 6.74 -15.53 6.22
N ASP A 88 7.86 -16.22 6.06
CA ASP A 88 8.94 -16.24 7.05
C ASP A 88 9.54 -14.84 7.21
N GLU A 89 9.80 -14.14 6.09
CA GLU A 89 10.29 -12.75 6.11
C GLU A 89 9.27 -11.78 6.72
N LEU A 90 7.98 -11.92 6.40
CA LEU A 90 6.92 -11.13 7.01
C LEU A 90 6.87 -11.36 8.54
N SER A 91 6.97 -12.61 8.99
CA SER A 91 6.99 -12.94 10.41
C SER A 91 8.19 -12.30 11.13
N LYS A 92 9.36 -12.32 10.48
CA LYS A 92 10.58 -11.73 11.02
C LYS A 92 10.48 -10.20 11.07
N ALA A 93 9.94 -9.58 10.03
CA ALA A 93 9.69 -8.15 10.01
C ALA A 93 8.70 -7.72 11.10
N GLN A 94 7.61 -8.47 11.29
CA GLN A 94 6.65 -8.23 12.37
C GLN A 94 7.30 -8.35 13.76
N GLN A 95 8.13 -9.37 13.99
CA GLN A 95 8.87 -9.52 15.24
C GLN A 95 9.84 -8.36 15.48
N GLN A 96 10.50 -7.86 14.42
CA GLN A 96 11.39 -6.71 14.53
C GLN A 96 10.63 -5.43 14.88
N VAL A 97 9.44 -5.21 14.31
CA VAL A 97 8.59 -4.07 14.65
C VAL A 97 8.20 -4.12 16.13
N ILE A 98 7.68 -5.25 16.60
CA ILE A 98 7.28 -5.42 18.02
C ILE A 98 8.49 -5.17 18.95
N ALA A 99 9.65 -5.72 18.63
CA ALA A 99 10.86 -5.52 19.43
C ALA A 99 11.37 -4.05 19.40
N ALA A 100 11.18 -3.35 18.27
CA ALA A 100 11.55 -1.95 18.15
C ALA A 100 10.58 -1.05 18.93
N GLU A 101 9.28 -1.33 18.89
CA GLU A 101 8.25 -0.64 19.66
C GLU A 101 8.50 -0.79 21.16
N ALA A 102 8.74 -2.01 21.65
CA ALA A 102 9.05 -2.24 23.07
C ALA A 102 10.29 -1.45 23.54
N LYS A 103 11.34 -1.37 22.70
CA LYS A 103 12.53 -0.56 22.99
C LYS A 103 12.25 0.94 22.94
N ALA A 104 11.34 1.37 22.08
CA ALA A 104 10.94 2.77 22.00
C ALA A 104 10.17 3.19 23.26
N ASP A 105 9.29 2.32 23.75
CA ASP A 105 8.54 2.53 24.99
C ASP A 105 9.47 2.61 26.20
N GLU A 106 10.40 1.66 26.36
CA GLU A 106 11.40 1.68 27.44
C GLU A 106 12.25 2.97 27.41
N ARG A 107 12.64 3.43 26.22
CA ARG A 107 13.36 4.70 26.04
C ARG A 107 12.48 5.89 26.40
N ALA A 108 11.21 5.88 26.04
CA ALA A 108 10.27 6.95 26.36
C ALA A 108 10.07 7.08 27.88
N GLU A 109 9.94 5.95 28.59
CA GLU A 109 9.88 5.90 30.05
C GLU A 109 11.16 6.46 30.69
N THR A 110 12.33 6.03 30.21
CA THR A 110 13.62 6.54 30.69
C THR A 110 13.75 8.04 30.48
N ILE A 111 13.36 8.54 29.30
CA ILE A 111 13.38 9.98 29.00
C ILE A 111 12.42 10.74 29.93
N ALA A 112 11.23 10.19 30.20
CA ALA A 112 10.26 10.81 31.09
C ALA A 112 10.79 10.91 32.53
N ASP A 113 11.37 9.85 33.07
CA ASP A 113 12.01 9.84 34.40
C ASP A 113 13.16 10.85 34.48
N LEU A 114 14.08 10.85 33.49
CA LEU A 114 15.19 11.80 33.46
C LEU A 114 14.71 13.26 33.38
N ARG A 115 13.66 13.55 32.61
CA ARG A 115 13.05 14.88 32.55
C ARG A 115 12.45 15.29 33.89
N ALA A 116 11.77 14.38 34.57
CA ALA A 116 11.19 14.65 35.89
C ALA A 116 12.29 15.01 36.91
N ARG A 117 13.37 14.22 36.95
CA ARG A 117 14.53 14.48 37.83
C ARG A 117 15.19 15.82 37.52
N LEU A 118 15.44 16.12 36.25
CA LEU A 118 16.07 17.38 35.85
C LEU A 118 15.19 18.59 36.21
N ASN A 119 13.87 18.46 36.07
CA ASN A 119 12.93 19.50 36.48
C ASN A 119 12.99 19.74 37.99
N GLN A 120 13.01 18.67 38.80
CA GLN A 120 13.13 18.77 40.25
C GLN A 120 14.45 19.46 40.65
N GLU A 121 15.58 19.05 40.10
CA GLU A 121 16.87 19.69 40.36
C GLU A 121 16.85 21.17 39.94
N GLY A 122 16.22 21.50 38.82
CA GLY A 122 16.04 22.87 38.36
C GLY A 122 15.20 23.71 39.32
N GLU A 123 14.14 23.15 39.88
CA GLU A 123 13.33 23.81 40.91
C GLU A 123 14.10 24.02 42.21
N GLU A 124 14.83 23.01 42.68
CA GLU A 124 15.65 23.10 43.89
C GLU A 124 16.71 24.20 43.76
N ARG A 125 17.40 24.27 42.60
CA ARG A 125 18.36 25.34 42.32
C ARG A 125 17.70 26.72 42.32
N ARG A 126 16.51 26.86 41.74
CA ARG A 126 15.75 28.13 41.77
C ARG A 126 15.36 28.53 43.19
N ARG A 127 14.88 27.57 43.99
CA ARG A 127 14.53 27.79 45.41
C ARG A 127 15.74 28.23 46.23
N LEU A 128 16.87 27.52 46.11
CA LEU A 128 18.11 27.87 46.81
C LEU A 128 18.62 29.25 46.37
N THR A 129 18.58 29.55 45.08
CA THR A 129 18.98 30.86 44.56
C THR A 129 18.11 31.99 45.12
N ALA A 130 16.80 31.78 45.22
CA ALA A 130 15.89 32.76 45.82
C ALA A 130 16.22 33.01 47.30
N ILE A 131 16.41 31.95 48.09
CA ILE A 131 16.79 32.05 49.51
C ILE A 131 18.11 32.79 49.68
N LEU A 132 19.14 32.45 48.89
CA LEU A 132 20.45 33.09 48.96
C LEU A 132 20.41 34.56 48.53
N THR A 133 19.57 34.90 47.56
CA THR A 133 19.42 36.29 47.08
C THR A 133 18.71 37.14 48.13
N ASP A 134 17.66 36.61 48.75
CA ASP A 134 16.89 37.27 49.81
C ASP A 134 17.78 37.60 51.03
N GLN A 135 18.61 36.65 51.46
CA GLN A 135 19.58 36.86 52.55
C GLN A 135 20.66 37.93 52.23
N LYS A 136 20.94 38.18 50.95
CA LYS A 136 21.98 39.12 50.52
C LYS A 136 21.46 40.56 50.40
N ALA A 137 20.15 40.81 50.46
CA ALA A 137 19.60 42.16 50.42
C ALA A 137 19.94 42.91 51.73
N PRO A 138 20.76 43.97 51.70
CA PRO A 138 21.00 44.77 52.90
C PRO A 138 19.67 45.44 53.32
N PRO A 139 19.36 45.55 54.62
CA PRO A 139 18.18 46.29 55.05
C PRO A 139 18.22 47.72 54.47
N PRO A 140 17.07 48.29 54.05
CA PRO A 140 17.04 49.66 53.56
C PRO A 140 17.70 50.55 54.61
N ASN A 141 18.75 51.25 54.19
CA ASN A 141 19.65 52.06 55.01
C ASN A 141 18.86 52.90 56.01
N GLN A 142 18.67 52.38 57.23
CA GLN A 142 18.12 53.14 58.34
C GLN A 142 19.23 54.03 58.84
N ASP A 143 19.15 55.26 58.34
CA ASP A 143 19.80 56.49 58.78
C ASP A 143 20.70 56.37 60.01
N ARG A 144 22.01 56.43 59.69
CA ARG A 144 23.13 56.96 60.48
C ARG A 144 23.50 56.21 61.78
N PRO A 145 24.74 55.69 61.88
CA PRO A 145 25.23 55.09 63.11
C PRO A 145 25.29 56.12 64.23
N PHE A 146 24.76 55.74 65.39
CA PHE A 146 24.67 56.54 66.62
C PHE A 146 26.02 57.17 67.06
N TRP A 147 27.15 56.57 66.69
CA TRP A 147 28.49 57.09 66.95
C TRP A 147 28.78 58.45 66.29
N ARG A 148 28.07 58.82 65.21
CA ARG A 148 28.20 60.14 64.60
C ARG A 148 27.67 61.29 65.46
N ARG A 149 26.98 61.00 66.57
CA ARG A 149 26.47 62.03 67.51
C ARG A 149 27.39 62.29 68.70
N PHE A 150 28.49 61.55 68.83
CA PHE A 150 29.46 61.68 69.93
C PHE A 150 30.76 62.39 69.54
N PHE A 151 30.93 62.76 68.27
CA PHE A 151 32.15 63.42 67.74
C PHE A 151 31.86 64.76 67.04
N SER A 152 30.83 65.50 67.46
CA SER A 152 30.58 66.87 66.99
C SER A 152 30.59 67.89 68.13
#